data_AF-A0A9D1FCB7-F1
#
_entry.id   AF-A0A9D1FCB7-F1
#
_cell.length_a   1.000
_cell.length_b   1.000
_cell.length_c   1.000
_cell.angle_alpha   90.00
_cell.angle_beta   90.00
_cell.angle_gamma   90.00
#
_symmetry.space_group_name_H-M   'P 1'
#
loop_
_entity.id
_entity.type
_entity.pdbx_description
1 polymer ?
#
loop_
_entity_poly.entity_id
_entity_poly.type
_entity_poly.pdbx_seq_one_letter_code
_entity_poly.pdbx_strand_id
1 'polypeptide(L)' 'MAKKEKRFVVKEEQSFYLGALMVVVDTATGVNYLVTYGSGASGITPLLDANGNVVIDSAARYMPE' A
#
# COMPACT_ATOMS: atom_id res chain seq x y z
N MET A 1 -22.84 -15.24 2.21
CA MET A 1 -21.56 -15.15 2.92
C MET A 1 -21.14 -13.69 2.94
N ALA A 2 -20.84 -13.12 4.11
CA ALA A 2 -20.46 -11.71 4.21
C ALA A 2 -19.13 -11.47 3.44
N LYS A 3 -19.09 -10.44 2.59
CA LYS A 3 -17.90 -10.04 1.85
C LYS A 3 -16.85 -9.55 2.87
N LYS A 4 -15.75 -10.29 3.02
CA LYS A 4 -14.66 -9.90 3.91
C LYS A 4 -14.06 -8.59 3.40
N GLU A 5 -14.04 -7.56 4.24
CA GLU A 5 -13.43 -6.27 3.88
C GLU A 5 -11.94 -6.44 3.61
N LYS A 6 -11.45 -5.81 2.54
CA LYS A 6 -10.03 -5.85 2.18
C LYS A 6 -9.27 -4.88 3.08
N ARG A 7 -8.41 -5.41 3.96
CA ARG A 7 -7.54 -4.62 4.83
C ARG A 7 -6.42 -3.88 4.09
N PHE A 8 -5.90 -4.46 3.00
CA PHE A 8 -4.83 -3.87 2.22
C PHE A 8 -5.34 -3.47 0.84
N VAL A 9 -5.16 -2.21 0.48
CA VAL A 9 -5.64 -1.63 -0.77
C VAL A 9 -4.46 -1.09 -1.57
N VAL A 10 -4.32 -1.51 -2.83
CA VAL A 10 -3.33 -0.94 -3.76
C VAL A 10 -3.84 0.44 -4.19
N LYS A 11 -3.06 1.48 -3.89
CA LYS A 11 -3.36 2.87 -4.23
C LYS A 11 -2.73 3.27 -5.56
N GLU A 12 -1.49 2.81 -5.78
CA GLU A 12 -0.73 3.03 -7.01
C GLU A 12 0.09 1.78 -7.31
N GLU A 13 0.30 1.52 -8.60
CA GLU A 13 1.15 0.45 -9.09
C GLU A 13 1.91 0.94 -10.33
N GLN A 14 3.21 0.70 -10.34
CA GLN A 14 4.09 0.92 -11.47
C GLN A 14 4.78 -0.39 -11.82
N SER A 15 4.36 -1.00 -12.92
CA SER A 15 4.94 -2.25 -13.40
C SER A 15 6.17 -2.01 -14.28
N PHE A 16 7.11 -2.94 -14.22
CA PHE A 16 8.31 -3.05 -15.05
C PHE A 16 8.39 -4.47 -15.63
N TYR A 17 9.31 -4.72 -16.56
CA TYR A 17 9.39 -6.00 -17.28
C TYR A 17 9.51 -7.24 -16.36
N LEU A 18 10.14 -7.11 -15.18
CA LEU A 18 10.39 -8.23 -14.25
C LEU A 18 9.87 -7.99 -12.81
N GLY A 19 8.97 -7.03 -12.61
CA GLY A 19 8.46 -6.70 -11.28
C GLY A 19 7.59 -5.46 -11.25
N ALA A 20 7.19 -5.00 -10.06
CA ALA A 20 6.50 -3.73 -9.90
C ALA A 20 6.84 -3.07 -8.56
N LEU A 21 6.59 -1.76 -8.53
CA LEU A 21 6.52 -0.91 -7.34
C LEU A 21 5.04 -0.63 -7.06
N MET A 22 4.59 -0.82 -5.83
CA MET A 22 3.22 -0.52 -5.42
C MET A 22 3.22 0.36 -4.17
N VAL A 23 2.22 1.23 -4.07
CA VAL A 23 1.80 1.83 -2.81
C VAL A 23 0.60 1.07 -2.28
N VAL A 24 0.74 0.45 -1.12
CA VAL A 24 -0.32 -0.32 -0.46
C VAL A 24 -0.72 0.38 0.83
N VAL A 25 -2.01 0.59 1.05
CA VAL A 25 -2.55 1.19 2.28
C VAL A 25 -3.09 0.09 3.20
N ASP A 26 -2.64 0.06 4.45
CA ASP A 26 -3.30 -0.69 5.53
C ASP A 26 -4.49 0.11 6.04
N THR A 27 -5.71 -0.25 5.65
CA THR A 27 -6.92 0.48 6.01
C THR A 27 -7.25 0.41 7.51
N ALA A 28 -6.60 -0.48 8.28
CA ALA A 28 -6.74 -0.51 9.73
C ALA A 28 -5.98 0.63 10.43
N THR A 29 -4.89 1.12 9.83
CA THR A 29 -4.00 2.13 10.43
C THR A 29 -3.83 3.40 9.60
N GLY A 30 -4.22 3.35 8.32
CA GLY A 30 -3.97 4.40 7.33
C GLY A 30 -2.55 4.41 6.76
N VAL A 31 -1.63 3.59 7.27
CA VAL A 31 -0.22 3.59 6.86
C VAL A 31 -0.09 3.18 5.39
N ASN A 32 0.66 3.97 4.63
CA ASN A 32 1.06 3.67 3.26
C ASN A 32 2.41 2.95 3.28
N TYR A 33 2.53 1.88 2.50
CA TYR A 33 3.74 1.10 2.33
C TYR A 33 4.21 1.15 0.89
N LEU A 34 5.52 1.33 0.69
CA LEU A 34 6.16 1.06 -0.59
C LEU A 34 6.51 -0.43 -0.66
N VAL A 35 5.97 -1.11 -1.65
CA VAL A 35 6.15 -2.55 -1.86
C VAL A 35 6.85 -2.76 -3.19
N THR A 36 7.90 -3.59 -3.19
CA THR A 36 8.54 -4.08 -4.41
C THR A 36 8.32 -5.57 -4.51
N TYR A 37 8.01 -6.06 -5.71
CA TYR A 37 8.04 -7.49 -6.01
C TYR A 37 8.57 -7.73 -7.43
N GLY A 38 9.14 -8.90 -7.67
CA GLY A 38 9.73 -9.26 -8.96
C GLY A 38 10.54 -10.54 -8.89
N SER A 39 11.21 -10.91 -9.99
CA SER A 39 12.04 -12.12 -10.07
C SER A 39 13.28 -12.10 -9.17
N GLY A 40 13.63 -10.94 -8.61
CA GLY A 40 14.69 -10.75 -7.62
C GLY A 40 14.15 -10.51 -6.21
N ALA A 41 14.66 -9.47 -5.54
CA ALA A 41 14.26 -9.12 -4.18
C ALA A 41 12.85 -8.51 -4.13
N SER A 42 12.03 -9.02 -3.21
CA SER A 42 10.76 -8.40 -2.81
C SER A 42 10.92 -7.77 -1.44
N GLY A 43 10.26 -6.65 -1.20
CA GLY A 43 10.43 -5.88 0.03
C GLY A 43 9.24 -4.99 0.33
N ILE A 44 9.14 -4.58 1.60
CA ILE A 44 8.12 -3.66 2.09
C ILE A 44 8.74 -2.71 3.11
N THR A 45 8.42 -1.43 3.00
CA THR A 45 8.80 -0.37 3.95
C THR A 45 7.65 0.62 4.09
N PRO A 46 7.47 1.30 5.24
CA PRO A 46 6.63 2.48 5.29
C PRO A 46 7.07 3.51 4.25
N LEU A 47 6.11 4.12 3.56
CA LEU A 47 6.37 5.25 2.68
C LEU A 47 6.58 6.49 3.55
N LEU A 48 7.66 7.23 3.29
CA LEU A 48 8.02 8.42 4.04
C LEU A 48 7.75 9.69 3.21
N ASP A 49 7.35 10.76 3.89
CA ASP A 49 7.27 12.09 3.31
C ASP A 49 8.66 12.76 3.27
N ALA A 50 8.72 13.99 2.74
CA ALA A 50 9.97 14.76 2.63
C ALA A 50 10.62 15.11 3.99
N ASN A 51 9.88 15.00 5.09
CA ASN A 51 10.37 15.24 6.46
C ASN A 51 10.77 13.94 7.16
N GLY A 52 10.61 12.79 6.51
CA GLY A 52 10.87 11.48 7.10
C GLY A 52 9.73 10.93 7.96
N ASN A 53 8.54 11.56 7.93
CA ASN A 53 7.37 11.03 8.62
C ASN A 53 6.70 9.94 7.77
N VAL A 54 6.06 8.97 8.43
CA VAL A 54 5.25 7.97 7.74
C VAL A 54 4.03 8.63 7.08
N VAL A 55 3.78 8.30 5.81
CA VAL A 55 2.60 8.75 5.07
C VAL A 55 1.37 7.97 5.55
N ILE A 56 0.35 8.70 6.02
CA ILE A 56 -0.92 8.17 6.53
C ILE A 56 -2.08 8.72 5.69
N ASP A 57 -2.97 7.83 5.21
CA ASP A 57 -4.27 8.20 4.67
C ASP A 57 -5.38 8.02 5.72
N SER A 58 -6.48 8.77 5.58
CA SER A 58 -7.69 8.50 6.38
C SER A 58 -8.28 7.15 6.00
N ALA A 59 -8.38 6.24 6.98
CA ALA A 59 -9.01 4.92 6.82
C ALA A 59 -10.43 4.99 6.26
N ALA A 60 -11.18 6.06 6.57
CA ALA A 60 -12.54 6.29 6.09
C ALA A 60 -12.64 6.34 4.55
N ARG A 61 -11.56 6.71 3.86
CA ARG A 61 -11.50 6.75 2.38
C ARG A 61 -11.67 5.38 1.72
N TYR A 62 -11.49 4.29 2.48
CA TYR A 62 -11.50 2.92 1.97
C TYR A 62 -12.68 2.10 2.51
N MET A 63 -13.56 2.70 3.31
CA MET A 63 -14.80 2.04 3.75
C MET A 63 -15.82 2.09 2.61
N PRO A 64 -16.57 1.00 2.37
CA PRO A 64 -17.69 1.04 1.42
C PRO A 64 -18.77 2.02 1.91
N GLU A 65 -19.40 2.75 0.98
CA GLU A 65 -20.62 3.54 1.24
C GLU A 65 -21.82 2.64 1.63
#